data_AF-A0A2U1CCI4-F1
#
_entry.id   AF-A0A2U1CCI4-F1
#
_cell.length_a   1.000
_cell.length_b   1.000
_cell.length_c   1.000
_cell.angle_alpha   90.00
_cell.angle_beta   90.00
_cell.angle_gamma   90.00
#
_symmetry.space_group_name_H-M   'P 1'
#
loop_
_entity.id
_entity.type
_entity.pdbx_description
1 polymer ?
#
loop_
_entity_poly.entity_id
_entity_poly.type
_entity_poly.pdbx_seq_one_letter_code
_entity_poly.pdbx_strand_id
1 'polypeptide(L)'
;MSKNELVAKIEALNEWEAIMEEAKAEAEAIRDSIKAEMLERETEELAAGKYIVRWTSVLSNRFDTTSFKKVYGDLYKAFTKQSQSRRFTISA
;
A
#
# COMPACT_ATOMS: atom_id res chain seq x y z
N MET A 1 -32.70 -1.77 2.88
CA MET A 1 -31.84 -1.19 3.92
C MET A 1 -32.23 0.27 4.08
N SER A 2 -32.60 0.70 5.28
CA SER A 2 -32.95 2.10 5.54
C SER A 2 -31.70 2.97 5.68
N LYS A 3 -31.85 4.30 5.66
CA LYS A 3 -30.74 5.23 5.92
C LYS A 3 -30.09 4.97 7.28
N ASN A 4 -30.89 4.66 8.30
CA ASN A 4 -30.41 4.40 9.65
C ASN A 4 -29.62 3.08 9.72
N GLU A 5 -30.06 2.05 9.00
CA GLU A 5 -29.32 0.79 8.89
C GLU A 5 -28.00 0.94 8.12
N LEU A 6 -27.94 1.84 7.13
CA LEU A 6 -26.69 2.17 6.42
C LEU A 6 -25.70 2.89 7.33
N VAL A 7 -26.17 3.86 8.12
CA VAL A 7 -25.34 4.57 9.10
C VAL A 7 -24.75 3.60 10.13
N ALA A 8 -25.58 2.72 10.70
CA ALA A 8 -25.11 1.72 11.66
C ALA A 8 -24.04 0.77 11.06
N LYS A 9 -24.17 0.41 9.78
CA LYS A 9 -23.14 -0.41 9.10
C LYS A 9 -21.87 0.36 8.78
N ILE A 10 -21.97 1.66 8.48
CA ILE A 10 -20.80 2.52 8.27
C ILE A 10 -20.03 2.70 9.59
N GLU A 11 -20.74 2.93 10.70
CA GLU A 11 -20.12 3.04 12.03
C GLU A 11 -19.42 1.74 12.42
N ALA A 12 -20.09 0.60 12.29
CA ALA A 12 -19.48 -0.70 12.53
C ALA A 12 -18.25 -0.94 11.63
N LEU A 13 -18.31 -0.56 10.35
CA LEU A 13 -17.17 -0.68 9.44
C LEU A 13 -15.99 0.19 9.89
N ASN A 14 -16.24 1.45 10.27
CA ASN A 14 -15.21 2.36 10.74
C ASN A 14 -14.52 1.84 12.02
N GLU A 15 -15.28 1.24 12.94
CA GLU A 15 -14.72 0.60 14.15
C GLU A 15 -13.77 -0.55 13.79
N TRP A 16 -14.18 -1.43 12.87
CA TRP A 16 -13.32 -2.51 12.38
C TRP A 16 -12.08 -2.00 11.65
N GLU A 17 -12.21 -0.95 10.84
CA GLU A 17 -11.08 -0.32 10.16
C GLU A 17 -10.10 0.31 11.16
N ALA A 18 -10.58 0.92 12.24
CA ALA A 18 -9.72 1.46 13.30
C ALA A 18 -8.91 0.35 13.98
N ILE A 19 -9.55 -0.78 14.34
CA ILE A 19 -8.88 -1.94 14.95
C ILE A 19 -7.85 -2.53 13.97
N MET A 20 -8.19 -2.64 12.69
CA MET A 20 -7.26 -3.15 11.68
C MET A 20 -6.04 -2.24 11.51
N GLU A 21 -6.22 -0.92 11.52
CA GLU A 21 -5.11 0.01 11.38
C GLU A 21 -4.21 -0.01 12.62
N GLU A 22 -4.77 -0.15 13.83
CA GLU A 22 -3.99 -0.34 15.06
C GLU A 22 -3.17 -1.64 15.00
N ALA A 23 -3.80 -2.77 14.69
CA ALA A 23 -3.11 -4.05 14.57
C ALA A 23 -2.03 -4.03 13.47
N LYS A 24 -2.27 -3.30 12.39
CA LYS A 24 -1.30 -3.09 11.31
C LYS A 24 -0.13 -2.20 11.77
N ALA A 25 -0.39 -1.17 12.57
CA ALA A 25 0.66 -0.35 13.16
C ALA A 25 1.56 -1.16 14.09
N GLU A 26 0.98 -2.04 14.93
CA GLU A 26 1.76 -2.97 15.76
C GLU A 26 2.59 -3.95 14.92
N ALA A 27 2.00 -4.51 13.86
CA ALA A 27 2.72 -5.39 12.95
C ALA A 27 3.87 -4.67 12.22
N GLU A 28 3.70 -3.41 11.82
CA GLU A 28 4.77 -2.60 11.25
C GLU A 28 5.85 -2.26 12.28
N ALA A 29 5.50 -1.99 13.54
CA ALA A 29 6.50 -1.78 14.59
C ALA A 29 7.39 -3.02 14.79
N ILE A 30 6.81 -4.23 14.73
CA ILE A 30 7.58 -5.49 14.75
C ILE A 30 8.46 -5.62 13.51
N ARG A 31 7.94 -5.30 12.32
CA ARG A 31 8.73 -5.32 11.07
C ARG A 31 9.91 -4.36 11.12
N ASP A 32 9.70 -3.16 11.65
CA ASP A 32 10.74 -2.14 11.75
C ASP A 32 11.82 -2.53 12.76
N SER A 33 11.45 -3.19 13.87
CA SER A 33 12.41 -3.81 14.78
C SER A 33 13.28 -4.86 14.08
N ILE A 34 12.69 -5.72 13.24
CA ILE A 34 13.45 -6.70 12.44
C ILE A 34 14.36 -6.02 11.42
N LYS A 35 13.91 -4.94 10.76
CA LYS A 35 14.76 -4.17 9.83
C LYS A 35 15.93 -3.49 10.55
N ALA A 36 15.70 -2.96 11.76
CA ALA A 36 16.75 -2.35 12.57
C ALA A 36 17.86 -3.36 12.90
N GLU A 37 17.49 -4.59 13.26
CA GLU A 37 18.44 -5.68 13.48
C GLU A 37 19.23 -6.02 12.20
N MET A 38 18.57 -6.07 11.04
CA MET A 38 19.25 -6.29 9.75
C MET A 38 20.26 -5.18 9.43
N LEU A 39 19.92 -3.93 9.78
CA LEU A 39 20.77 -2.76 9.59
C LEU A 39 21.97 -2.76 10.55
N GLU A 40 21.78 -3.11 11.82
CA GLU A 40 22.86 -3.24 12.82
C GLU A 40 23.86 -4.33 12.43
N ARG A 41 23.38 -5.41 11.82
CA ARG A 41 24.21 -6.52 11.31
C ARG A 41 24.83 -6.27 9.95
N GLU A 42 24.47 -5.17 9.28
CA GLU A 42 24.88 -4.83 7.91
C GLU A 42 24.71 -6.01 6.92
N THR A 43 23.61 -6.78 7.06
CA THR A 43 23.33 -7.93 6.20
C THR A 43 22.05 -7.76 5.41
N GLU A 44 22.06 -8.22 4.17
CA GLU A 44 20.88 -8.26 3.30
C GLU A 44 20.06 -9.54 3.47
N GLU A 45 20.66 -10.61 4.00
CA GLU A 45 20.02 -11.90 4.25
C GLU A 45 20.38 -12.42 5.65
N LEU A 46 19.36 -12.87 6.40
CA LEU A 46 19.54 -13.47 7.71
C LEU A 46 18.66 -14.71 7.87
N ALA A 47 19.28 -15.85 8.13
CA ALA A 47 18.57 -17.06 8.53
C ALA A 47 18.27 -17.04 10.04
N ALA A 48 16.99 -17.12 10.40
CA ALA A 48 16.50 -17.16 11.78
C ALA A 48 15.66 -18.44 11.99
N GLY A 49 16.35 -19.53 12.33
CA GLY A 49 15.73 -20.85 12.49
C GLY A 49 15.15 -21.36 11.16
N LYS A 50 13.81 -21.43 11.08
CA LYS A 50 13.10 -21.85 9.86
C LYS A 50 12.79 -20.73 8.87
N TYR A 51 13.14 -19.48 9.19
CA TYR A 51 12.84 -18.31 8.37
C TYR A 51 14.10 -17.72 7.75
N ILE A 52 13.95 -17.09 6.59
CA ILE A 52 14.98 -16.29 5.94
C ILE A 52 14.43 -14.87 5.79
N VAL A 53 15.07 -13.92 6.45
CA VAL A 53 14.75 -12.49 6.35
C VAL A 53 15.61 -11.90 5.24
N ARG A 54 14.99 -11.20 4.29
CA ARG A 54 15.69 -10.49 3.21
C ARG A 54 15.32 -9.02 3.23
N TRP A 55 16.33 -8.17 3.37
CA TRP A 55 16.19 -6.72 3.32
C TRP A 55 17.23 -6.18 2.34
N THR A 56 16.85 -6.15 1.06
CA THR A 56 17.70 -5.73 -0.06
C THR A 56 17.14 -4.46 -0.68
N SER A 57 18.03 -3.61 -1.21
CA SER A 57 17.61 -2.45 -1.99
C SER A 57 17.07 -2.90 -3.34
N VAL A 58 15.83 -2.50 -3.68
CA VAL A 58 15.24 -2.77 -4.99
C VAL A 58 15.26 -1.51 -5.84
N LEU A 59 15.95 -1.56 -6.99
CA LEU A 59 15.86 -0.53 -8.01
C LEU A 59 14.60 -0.76 -8.84
N SER A 60 13.64 0.16 -8.75
CA SER A 60 12.44 0.13 -9.60
C SER A 60 12.48 1.27 -10.62
N ASN A 61 12.23 0.95 -11.87
CA ASN A 61 12.13 1.93 -12.95
C ASN A 61 10.65 2.29 -13.15
N ARG A 62 10.26 3.49 -12.72
CA ARG A 62 8.93 4.04 -12.97
C ARG A 62 8.96 4.86 -14.26
N PHE A 63 8.03 4.57 -15.17
CA PHE A 63 7.86 5.41 -16.35
C PHE A 63 7.37 6.82 -15.95
N ASP A 64 8.13 7.85 -16.34
CA ASP A 64 7.76 9.25 -16.09
C ASP A 64 6.67 9.69 -17.08
N THR A 65 5.44 9.27 -16.78
CA THR A 65 4.25 9.67 -17.53
C THR A 65 4.07 11.18 -17.59
N THR A 66 4.60 11.95 -16.63
CA THR A 66 4.40 13.40 -16.59
C THR A 66 5.26 14.08 -17.64
N SER A 67 6.57 13.80 -17.66
CA SER A 67 7.48 14.32 -18.67
C SER A 67 7.13 13.79 -20.06
N PHE A 68 6.72 12.51 -20.15
CA PHE A 68 6.27 11.93 -21.41
C PHE A 68 5.03 12.64 -21.97
N LYS A 69 4.02 12.95 -21.15
CA LYS A 69 2.84 13.70 -21.59
C LYS A 69 3.18 15.12 -22.05
N LYS A 70 4.15 15.77 -21.41
CA LYS A 70 4.60 17.13 -21.77
C LYS A 70 5.22 17.18 -23.17
N VAL A 71 6.02 16.18 -23.52
CA VAL A 71 6.75 16.13 -24.80
C VAL A 71 5.94 15.41 -25.89
N TYR A 72 5.21 14.36 -25.54
CA TYR A 72 4.55 13.43 -26.45
C TYR A 72 3.05 13.26 -26.15
N GLY A 73 2.36 14.36 -25.87
CA GLY A 73 0.95 14.35 -25.45
C GLY A 73 0.01 13.62 -26.41
N ASP A 74 0.19 13.78 -27.72
CA ASP A 74 -0.65 13.12 -28.72
C ASP A 74 -0.38 11.62 -28.83
N LEU A 75 0.89 11.21 -28.68
CA LEU A 75 1.27 9.80 -28.60
C LEU A 75 0.67 9.16 -27.33
N TYR A 76 0.73 9.85 -26.19
CA TYR A 76 0.11 9.35 -24.96
C TYR A 76 -1.39 9.09 -25.15
N LYS A 77 -2.12 10.00 -25.82
CA LYS A 77 -3.55 9.82 -26.10
C LYS A 77 -3.81 8.62 -27.01
N ALA A 78 -3.02 8.44 -28.07
CA ALA A 78 -3.17 7.32 -29.01
C ALA A 78 -3.04 5.94 -28.36
N PHE A 79 -2.28 5.84 -27.27
CA PHE A 79 -2.04 4.59 -26.53
C PHE A 79 -2.77 4.52 -25.18
N THR A 80 -3.67 5.45 -24.88
CA THR A 80 -4.48 5.41 -23.65
C THR A 80 -5.83 4.74 -23.91
N LYS A 81 -6.09 3.63 -23.22
CA LYS A 81 -7.40 2.95 -23.25
C LYS A 81 -8.24 3.35 -22.03
N GLN A 82 -9.48 3.77 -22.26
CA GLN A 82 -10.41 4.02 -21.17
C GLN A 82 -10.82 2.68 -20.52
N SER A 83 -10.72 2.60 -19.20
CA SER A 83 -11.24 1.50 -18.38
C SER A 83 -12.21 2.06 -17.37
N GLN A 84 -13.31 1.35 -17.13
CA GLN A 84 -14.32 1.73 -16.15
C GLN A 84 -14.30 0.73 -14.99
N SER A 85 -14.21 1.24 -13.76
CA SER A 85 -14.37 0.47 -12.53
C SER A 85 -15.20 1.29 -11.54
N ARG A 86 -15.85 0.63 -10.59
CA ARG A 86 -16.52 1.30 -9.47
C ARG A 86 -15.60 1.25 -8.26
N ARG A 87 -15.37 2.40 -7.64
CA ARG A 87 -14.66 2.49 -6.37
C ARG A 87 -15.67 2.62 -5.25
N PHE A 88 -15.48 1.87 -4.18
CA PHE A 88 -16.18 2.07 -2.93
C PHE A 88 -15.39 3.06 -2.08
N THR A 89 -16.03 4.14 -1.63
CA THR A 89 -15.45 5.14 -0.73
C THR A 89 -16.53 5.62 0.23
N ILE A 90 -16.20 5.72 1.51
CA ILE A 90 -17.03 6.38 2.51
C ILE A 90 -16.27 7.64 2.94
N SER A 91 -16.94 8.79 2.90
CA SER A 91 -16.43 10.07 3.42
C SER A 91 -17.39 10.57 4.48
N ALA A 92 -16.85 11.02 5.62
CA ALA A 92 -17.60 11.71 6.65
C ALA A 92 -17.73 13.21 6.35
#